data_AF-X0RIA9-F1
#
_entry.id   AF-X0RIA9-F1
#
_cell.length_a   1.000
_cell.length_b   1.000
_cell.length_c   1.000
_cell.angle_alpha   90.00
_cell.angle_beta   90.00
_cell.angle_gamma   90.00
#
_symmetry.space_group_name_H-M   'P 1'
#
loop_
_entity.id
_entity.type
_entity.pdbx_description
1 polymer ?
#
loop_
_entity_poly.entity_id
_entity_poly.type
_entity_poly.pdbx_seq_one_letter_code
_entity_poly.pdbx_strand_id
1 'polypeptide(L)'
;MPEDLQSGRSVKLTYELLRGAIDLHVHPGPHLKSSPRRVDPIECAIEARDAGMRAMVYLDCFEMSNGITWLVNRHVENFTVFGGLIMNTVYGGMNPRSVATALEYGDGAKYIQFGTHSTYYQASKEGRIVDGQFKSLAEL
;
A
#
# COMPACT_ATOMS: atom_id res chain seq x y z
N MET A 1 5.32 -25.95 -9.29
CA MET A 1 6.22 -25.10 -10.10
C MET A 1 5.36 -24.47 -11.16
N PRO A 2 5.43 -23.15 -11.43
CA PRO A 2 4.59 -22.55 -12.47
C PRO A 2 4.89 -23.23 -13.80
N GLU A 3 3.87 -23.77 -14.46
CA GLU A 3 3.98 -24.68 -15.61
C GLU A 3 4.40 -23.97 -16.92
N ASP A 4 4.60 -22.64 -16.88
CA ASP A 4 4.62 -21.79 -18.09
C ASP A 4 5.97 -21.13 -18.39
N LEU A 5 7.06 -21.54 -17.73
CA LEU A 5 8.37 -20.94 -17.98
C LEU A 5 8.95 -21.41 -19.32
N GLN A 6 9.36 -20.46 -20.18
CA GLN A 6 10.10 -20.76 -21.41
C GLN A 6 11.33 -21.62 -21.11
N SER A 7 11.70 -22.51 -22.05
CA SER A 7 12.87 -23.39 -21.92
C SER A 7 14.12 -22.61 -21.49
N GLY A 8 14.82 -23.12 -20.48
CA GLY A 8 16.01 -22.50 -19.88
C GLY A 8 15.74 -21.40 -18.85
N ARG A 9 14.48 -21.01 -18.59
CA ARG A 9 14.13 -20.06 -17.52
C ARG A 9 13.86 -20.76 -16.19
N SER A 10 14.18 -20.09 -15.09
CA SER A 10 13.91 -20.56 -13.74
C SER A 10 13.61 -19.37 -12.82
N VAL A 11 12.71 -19.60 -11.86
CA VAL A 11 12.40 -18.65 -10.77
C VAL A 11 13.29 -18.86 -9.54
N LYS A 12 14.25 -19.79 -9.59
CA LYS A 12 15.13 -20.11 -8.45
C LYS A 12 15.84 -18.86 -7.91
N LEU A 13 16.47 -18.08 -8.78
CA LEU A 13 17.18 -16.86 -8.37
C LEU A 13 16.21 -15.84 -7.75
N THR A 14 14.99 -15.72 -8.29
CA THR A 14 13.95 -14.85 -7.72
C THR A 14 13.65 -15.23 -6.27
N TYR A 15 13.41 -16.52 -5.99
CA TYR A 15 13.16 -16.98 -4.62
C TYR A 15 14.39 -16.83 -3.71
N GLU A 16 15.61 -17.00 -4.22
CA GLU A 16 16.83 -16.76 -3.44
C GLU A 16 16.97 -15.28 -3.06
N LEU A 17 16.62 -14.35 -3.97
CA LEU A 17 16.67 -12.91 -3.71
C LEU A 17 15.61 -12.42 -2.71
N LEU A 18 14.48 -13.13 -2.57
CA LEU A 18 13.45 -12.79 -1.59
C LEU A 18 13.89 -13.07 -0.14
N ARG A 19 14.83 -14.00 0.07
CA ARG A 19 15.25 -14.41 1.41
C ARG A 19 15.90 -13.24 2.15
N GLY A 20 15.28 -12.83 3.26
CA GLY A 20 15.72 -11.70 4.07
C GLY A 20 15.40 -10.32 3.48
N ALA A 21 14.75 -10.26 2.32
CA ALA A 21 14.37 -8.99 1.68
C ALA A 21 13.24 -8.29 2.44
N ILE A 22 13.12 -6.99 2.22
CA ILE A 22 12.01 -6.17 2.72
C ILE A 22 11.40 -5.48 1.50
N ASP A 23 10.11 -5.67 1.28
CA ASP A 23 9.36 -4.88 0.29
C ASP A 23 8.79 -3.64 0.97
N LEU A 24 9.19 -2.47 0.47
CA LEU A 24 8.84 -1.17 1.03
C LEU A 24 7.58 -0.57 0.40
N HIS A 25 6.98 -1.22 -0.60
CA HIS A 25 5.87 -0.64 -1.35
C HIS A 25 4.79 -1.66 -1.72
N VAL A 26 3.99 -2.08 -0.74
CA VAL A 26 2.92 -3.05 -0.95
C VAL A 26 1.55 -2.44 -0.66
N HIS A 27 0.60 -2.57 -1.58
CA HIS A 27 -0.81 -2.19 -1.39
C HIS A 27 -1.67 -3.46 -1.35
N PRO A 28 -1.78 -4.16 -0.19
CA PRO A 28 -2.69 -5.29 -0.07
C PRO A 28 -4.15 -4.80 -0.10
N GLY A 29 -5.10 -5.72 -0.29
CA GLY A 29 -6.52 -5.40 -0.08
C GLY A 29 -6.81 -5.10 1.39
N PRO A 30 -8.02 -4.67 1.77
CA PRO A 30 -9.08 -4.20 0.88
C PRO A 30 -8.66 -2.91 0.16
N HIS A 31 -9.26 -2.66 -0.99
CA HIS A 31 -9.06 -1.44 -1.77
C HIS A 31 -10.41 -1.07 -2.42
N LEU A 32 -10.43 -0.10 -3.32
CA LEU A 32 -11.64 0.24 -4.08
C LEU A 32 -12.17 -0.97 -4.85
N LYS A 33 -13.50 -1.15 -4.89
CA LYS A 33 -14.16 -2.22 -5.69
C LYS A 33 -13.80 -2.18 -7.18
N SER A 34 -13.49 -0.99 -7.71
CA SER A 34 -13.05 -0.78 -9.09
C SER A 34 -11.58 -1.16 -9.33
N SER A 35 -10.80 -1.40 -8.27
CA SER A 35 -9.40 -1.81 -8.32
C SER A 35 -9.14 -2.84 -7.22
N PRO A 36 -9.69 -4.06 -7.36
CA PRO A 36 -9.51 -5.11 -6.36
C PRO A 36 -8.06 -5.57 -6.31
N ARG A 37 -7.57 -5.88 -5.11
CA ARG A 37 -6.24 -6.47 -4.89
C ARG A 37 -6.35 -8.00 -4.89
N ARG A 38 -5.25 -8.66 -5.21
CA ARG A 38 -5.18 -10.13 -5.33
C ARG A 38 -5.32 -10.84 -3.98
N VAL A 39 -4.82 -10.22 -2.91
CA VAL A 39 -4.72 -10.79 -1.57
C VAL A 39 -5.08 -9.75 -0.53
N ASP A 40 -5.58 -10.22 0.60
CA ASP A 40 -5.76 -9.40 1.80
C ASP A 40 -4.43 -9.17 2.56
N PRO A 41 -4.39 -8.33 3.60
CA PRO A 41 -3.16 -8.02 4.35
C PRO A 41 -2.59 -9.23 5.10
N ILE A 42 -3.44 -10.13 5.58
CA ILE A 42 -2.98 -11.31 6.33
C ILE A 42 -2.41 -12.34 5.34
N GLU A 43 -3.12 -12.61 4.26
CA GLU A 43 -2.65 -13.48 3.17
C GLU A 43 -1.32 -12.99 2.60
N CYS A 44 -1.21 -11.69 2.33
CA CYS A 44 0.00 -11.07 1.82
C CYS A 44 1.20 -11.28 2.77
N ALA A 45 0.99 -11.07 4.08
CA ALA A 45 2.03 -11.27 5.10
C ALA A 45 2.46 -12.74 5.21
N ILE A 46 1.51 -13.68 5.12
CA ILE A 46 1.80 -15.11 5.11
C ILE A 46 2.61 -15.49 3.86
N GLU A 47 2.18 -15.06 2.66
CA GLU A 47 2.90 -15.32 1.40
C GLU A 47 4.35 -14.81 1.48
N ALA A 48 4.57 -13.61 2.00
CA ALA A 48 5.91 -13.02 2.12
C ALA A 48 6.79 -13.73 3.15
N ARG A 49 6.23 -14.06 4.32
CA ARG A 49 6.93 -14.83 5.36
C ARG A 49 7.36 -16.19 4.82
N ASP A 50 6.46 -16.90 4.16
CA ASP A 50 6.70 -18.25 3.65
C ASP A 50 7.67 -18.23 2.45
N ALA A 51 7.77 -17.11 1.74
CA ALA A 51 8.82 -16.86 0.75
C ALA A 51 10.20 -16.53 1.38
N GLY A 52 10.28 -16.42 2.71
CA GLY A 52 11.51 -16.18 3.45
C GLY A 52 11.89 -14.69 3.58
N MET A 53 10.98 -13.78 3.28
CA MET A 53 11.23 -12.34 3.45
C MET A 53 11.37 -11.98 4.94
N ARG A 54 11.99 -10.83 5.21
CA ARG A 54 12.20 -10.32 6.57
C ARG A 54 11.02 -9.51 7.08
N ALA A 55 10.42 -8.68 6.23
CA ALA A 55 9.34 -7.77 6.59
C ALA A 55 8.66 -7.19 5.34
N MET A 56 7.56 -6.47 5.55
CA MET A 56 6.92 -5.64 4.52
C MET A 56 6.49 -4.29 5.06
N VAL A 57 6.30 -3.33 4.14
CA VAL A 57 5.67 -2.05 4.40
C VAL A 57 4.37 -1.96 3.61
N TYR A 58 3.25 -1.80 4.32
CA TYR A 58 1.94 -1.60 3.73
C TYR A 58 1.66 -0.13 3.50
N LEU A 59 1.14 0.14 2.32
CA LEU A 59 0.67 1.42 1.84
C LEU A 59 -0.82 1.32 1.58
N ASP A 60 -1.50 2.42 1.85
CA ASP A 60 -2.90 2.58 1.50
C ASP A 60 -3.12 4.04 1.09
N CYS A 61 -3.71 4.23 -0.10
CA CYS A 61 -3.97 5.54 -0.67
C CYS A 61 -5.23 6.21 -0.08
N PHE A 62 -6.08 5.47 0.61
CA PHE A 62 -7.38 5.93 1.08
C PHE A 62 -7.47 5.91 2.60
N GLU A 63 -6.80 4.94 3.25
CA GLU A 63 -6.80 4.79 4.70
C GLU A 63 -5.40 4.73 5.31
N MET A 64 -5.31 4.80 6.64
CA MET A 64 -4.08 4.65 7.40
C MET A 64 -3.68 3.18 7.45
N SER A 65 -2.50 2.85 6.92
CA SER A 65 -2.05 1.45 6.91
C SER A 65 -1.50 0.99 8.27
N ASN A 66 -1.06 1.88 9.15
CA ASN A 66 -0.57 1.51 10.49
C ASN A 66 -1.62 0.84 11.38
N GLY A 67 -2.91 1.10 11.17
CA GLY A 67 -3.99 0.38 11.85
C GLY A 67 -4.12 -1.07 11.40
N ILE A 68 -4.08 -1.31 10.08
CA ILE A 68 -4.19 -2.68 9.55
C ILE A 68 -2.93 -3.49 9.86
N THR A 69 -1.74 -2.89 9.86
CA THR A 69 -0.50 -3.60 10.21
C THR A 69 -0.45 -3.99 11.68
N TRP A 70 -1.01 -3.17 12.58
CA TRP A 70 -1.20 -3.56 13.98
C TRP A 70 -2.02 -4.86 14.10
N LEU A 71 -3.08 -5.00 13.27
CA LEU A 71 -3.87 -6.22 13.25
C LEU A 71 -3.09 -7.40 12.66
N VAL A 72 -2.38 -7.20 11.54
CA VAL A 72 -1.58 -8.24 10.88
C VAL A 72 -0.51 -8.79 11.80
N ASN A 73 0.25 -7.92 12.48
CA ASN A 73 1.33 -8.32 13.40
C ASN A 73 0.82 -9.18 14.58
N ARG A 74 -0.48 -9.12 14.89
CA ARG A 74 -1.12 -9.95 15.93
C ARG A 74 -1.58 -11.32 15.44
N HIS A 75 -1.71 -11.50 14.11
CA HIS A 75 -2.22 -12.74 13.50
C HIS A 75 -1.15 -13.50 12.72
N VAL A 76 -0.10 -12.83 12.25
CA VAL A 76 1.00 -13.43 11.50
C VAL A 76 2.27 -13.42 12.32
N GLU A 77 2.48 -14.52 13.05
CA GLU A 77 3.66 -14.69 13.89
C GLU A 77 4.96 -14.79 13.05
N ASN A 78 6.07 -14.39 13.67
CA ASN A 78 7.43 -14.43 13.09
C ASN A 78 7.59 -13.63 11.78
N PHE A 79 6.73 -12.63 11.57
CA PHE A 79 6.84 -11.70 10.47
C PHE A 79 6.38 -10.31 10.91
N THR A 80 7.12 -9.27 10.52
CA THR A 80 6.75 -7.90 10.88
C THR A 80 6.28 -7.15 9.64
N VAL A 81 5.14 -6.47 9.79
CA VAL A 81 4.63 -5.53 8.81
C VAL A 81 4.59 -4.13 9.42
N PHE A 82 5.06 -3.16 8.65
CA PHE A 82 5.06 -1.75 9.02
C PHE A 82 4.03 -0.99 8.21
N GLY A 83 3.32 -0.07 8.86
CA GLY A 83 2.37 0.82 8.21
C GLY A 83 2.69 2.29 8.47
N GLY A 84 1.92 3.17 7.86
CA GLY A 84 2.09 4.60 7.94
C GLY A 84 0.94 5.35 7.27
N LEU A 85 1.23 6.57 6.85
CA LEU A 85 0.23 7.48 6.29
C LEU A 85 0.69 8.02 4.95
N ILE A 86 -0.19 7.93 3.94
CA ILE A 86 -0.10 8.71 2.71
C ILE A 86 -1.01 9.93 2.86
N MET A 87 -0.45 11.12 2.68
CA MET A 87 -1.11 12.41 2.90
C MET A 87 -2.04 12.81 1.75
N ASN A 88 -3.00 11.93 1.43
CA ASN A 88 -4.05 12.19 0.43
C ASN A 88 -5.15 13.10 1.00
N THR A 89 -6.02 13.61 0.13
CA THR A 89 -7.11 14.55 0.48
C THR A 89 -8.09 14.03 1.52
N VAL A 90 -8.30 12.71 1.61
CA VAL A 90 -9.11 12.07 2.66
C VAL A 90 -8.58 12.36 4.08
N TYR A 91 -7.28 12.62 4.21
CA TYR A 91 -6.63 13.03 5.46
C TYR A 91 -6.35 14.55 5.52
N GLY A 92 -6.89 15.33 4.59
CA GLY A 92 -6.71 16.78 4.50
C GLY A 92 -5.43 17.23 3.78
N GLY A 93 -4.79 16.36 2.98
CA GLY A 93 -3.55 16.69 2.27
C GLY A 93 -2.38 16.85 3.26
N MET A 94 -1.62 17.96 3.16
CA MET A 94 -0.49 18.29 4.05
C MET A 94 -0.92 18.69 5.47
N ASN A 95 -1.76 17.88 6.11
CA ASN A 95 -2.33 18.12 7.42
C ASN A 95 -1.42 17.60 8.55
N PRO A 96 -0.82 18.47 9.38
CA PRO A 96 0.07 18.05 10.47
C PRO A 96 -0.66 17.30 11.58
N ARG A 97 -1.98 17.53 11.77
CA ARG A 97 -2.76 16.78 12.76
C ARG A 97 -2.90 15.31 12.36
N SER A 98 -3.01 15.02 11.06
CA SER A 98 -3.08 13.65 10.56
C SER A 98 -1.77 12.91 10.81
N VAL A 99 -0.62 13.58 10.65
CA VAL A 99 0.69 13.02 11.00
C VAL A 99 0.80 12.71 12.49
N ALA A 100 0.44 13.67 13.35
CA ALA A 100 0.47 13.47 14.80
C ALA A 100 -0.43 12.31 15.24
N THR A 101 -1.61 12.18 14.62
CA THR A 101 -2.52 11.06 14.89
C THR A 101 -1.93 9.73 14.42
N ALA A 102 -1.34 9.69 13.23
CA ALA A 102 -0.76 8.48 12.67
C ALA A 102 0.42 7.95 13.48
N LEU A 103 1.21 8.82 14.13
CA LEU A 103 2.30 8.42 15.02
C LEU A 103 1.81 7.61 16.23
N GLU A 104 0.60 7.89 16.73
CA GLU A 104 0.03 7.26 17.93
C GLU A 104 -0.99 6.16 17.62
N TYR A 105 -1.44 6.05 16.37
CA TYR A 105 -2.48 5.08 15.98
C TYR A 105 -1.89 3.69 15.73
N GLY A 106 -2.49 2.65 16.32
CA GLY A 106 -2.00 1.27 16.21
C GLY A 106 -0.59 1.12 16.80
N ASP A 107 0.34 0.53 16.03
CA ASP A 107 1.78 0.45 16.39
C ASP A 107 2.56 1.74 16.06
N GLY A 108 1.86 2.80 15.64
CA GLY A 108 2.42 4.06 15.18
C GLY A 108 3.00 4.00 13.77
N ALA A 109 2.81 5.06 13.00
CA ALA A 109 3.34 5.19 11.65
C ALA A 109 4.88 5.09 11.62
N LYS A 110 5.40 4.30 10.67
CA LYS A 110 6.85 4.16 10.40
C LYS A 110 7.28 4.93 9.16
N TYR A 111 6.34 5.46 8.40
CA TYR A 111 6.58 6.38 7.30
C TYR A 111 5.44 7.40 7.20
N ILE A 112 5.77 8.54 6.60
CA ILE A 112 4.82 9.54 6.09
C ILE A 112 5.20 9.81 4.64
N GLN A 113 4.22 9.73 3.73
CA GLN A 113 4.42 9.96 2.30
C GLN A 113 3.51 11.07 1.79
N PHE A 114 3.98 11.85 0.80
CA PHE A 114 3.14 12.83 0.12
C PHE A 114 2.00 12.17 -0.67
N GLY A 115 0.95 12.95 -0.92
CA GLY A 115 -0.23 12.49 -1.63
C GLY A 115 0.11 11.91 -3.01
N THR A 116 -0.55 10.81 -3.36
CA THR A 116 -0.35 10.06 -4.61
C THR A 116 -1.43 10.44 -5.64
N HIS A 117 -2.70 10.31 -5.27
CA HIS A 117 -3.88 10.61 -6.11
C HIS A 117 -4.46 12.01 -5.89
N SER A 118 -3.80 12.83 -5.10
CA SER A 118 -4.30 14.16 -4.76
C SER A 118 -3.27 15.27 -4.97
N THR A 119 -2.27 15.03 -5.83
CA THR A 119 -1.38 16.09 -6.27
C THR A 119 -2.13 17.02 -7.22
N TYR A 120 -1.73 18.31 -7.26
CA TYR A 120 -2.29 19.25 -8.23
C TYR A 120 -2.16 18.73 -9.67
N TYR A 121 -1.03 18.13 -10.01
CA TYR A 121 -0.82 17.53 -11.32
C TYR A 121 -1.86 16.46 -11.63
N GLN A 122 -2.04 15.47 -10.75
CA GLN A 122 -3.07 14.43 -10.90
C GLN A 122 -4.47 15.06 -11.03
N ALA A 123 -4.82 15.97 -10.11
CA ALA A 123 -6.12 16.63 -10.09
C ALA A 123 -6.39 17.47 -11.35
N SER A 124 -5.37 18.00 -12.02
CA SER A 124 -5.50 18.74 -13.29
C SER A 124 -5.74 17.83 -14.50
N LYS A 125 -5.49 16.52 -14.36
CA LYS A 125 -5.63 15.51 -15.43
C LYS A 125 -6.87 14.64 -15.24
N GLU A 126 -7.25 14.41 -13.99
CA GLU A 126 -8.49 13.73 -13.63
C GLU A 126 -9.65 14.72 -13.58
N GLY A 127 -10.88 14.26 -13.83
CA GLY A 127 -12.04 15.15 -13.89
C GLY A 127 -13.31 14.42 -14.30
N ARG A 128 -14.36 15.20 -14.54
CA ARG A 128 -15.64 14.68 -15.02
C ARG A 128 -16.28 15.69 -15.96
N ILE A 129 -17.16 15.20 -16.84
CA ILE A 129 -17.98 16.07 -17.67
C ILE A 129 -19.08 16.69 -16.80
N VAL A 130 -19.13 18.03 -16.78
CA VAL A 130 -20.18 18.84 -16.14
C VAL A 130 -20.74 19.76 -17.21
N ASP A 131 -22.05 19.66 -17.47
CA ASP A 131 -22.74 20.45 -18.49
C ASP A 131 -22.11 20.35 -19.89
N GLY A 132 -21.68 19.14 -20.27
CA GLY A 132 -21.09 18.87 -21.60
C GLY A 132 -19.62 19.31 -21.76
N GLN A 133 -19.01 19.88 -20.72
CA GLN A 133 -17.60 20.27 -20.72
C GLN A 133 -16.81 19.45 -19.69
N PHE A 134 -15.60 19.01 -20.06
CA PHE A 134 -14.71 18.39 -19.09
C PHE A 134 -14.25 19.44 -18.07
N LYS A 135 -14.47 19.17 -16.78
CA LYS A 135 -13.91 19.95 -15.66
C LYS A 135 -12.94 19.07 -14.88
N SER A 136 -11.74 19.57 -14.65
CA SER A 136 -10.72 18.84 -13.89
C SER A 136 -11.05 18.84 -12.39
N LEU A 137 -10.54 17.86 -11.63
CA LEU A 137 -10.67 17.84 -10.18
C LEU A 137 -9.97 19.03 -9.51
N ALA A 138 -9.01 19.67 -10.18
CA ALA A 138 -8.34 20.87 -9.68
C ALA A 138 -9.20 22.15 -9.77
N GLU A 139 -10.28 22.12 -10.55
CA GLU A 139 -11.18 23.26 -10.80
C GLU A 139 -12.56 23.10 -10.15
N LEU A 140 -12.81 21.95 -9.51
CA LEU A 140 -14.05 21.61 -8.82
C LEU A 140 -13.96 21.93 -7.32
#